data_AF-A0A3S4J3X4-F1
#
_entry.id   AF-A0A3S4J3X4-F1
#
_cell.length_a   1.000
_cell.length_b   1.000
_cell.length_c   1.000
_cell.angle_alpha   90.00
_cell.angle_beta   90.00
_cell.angle_gamma   90.00
#
_symmetry.space_group_name_H-M   'P 1'
#
loop_
_entity.id
_entity.type
_entity.pdbx_description
1 polymer ?
#
loop_
_entity_poly.entity_id
_entity_poly.type
_entity_poly.pdbx_seq_one_letter_code
_entity_poly.pdbx_strand_id
1 'polypeptide(L)'
;MLSIHDPLLIFTDLDGTLLNSHTFEWQPAAPWLTRLHESGVPVILCSSKTAAEMLQLQTTLNLQGLPLIAENGAVIQLDVHWEDHPNYPRLIAGISHNEIRLVLHKLREKEQFKFTTFDDVDDQVISEWTGLNRAQSA
;
A
#
# COMPACT_ATOMS: atom_id res chain seq x y z
N MET A 1 -2.73 -31.55 -0.94
CA MET A 1 -3.26 -30.52 -1.86
C MET A 1 -4.04 -29.54 -1.00
N LEU A 2 -3.73 -28.24 -1.09
CA LEU A 2 -4.56 -27.20 -0.48
C LEU A 2 -5.92 -27.20 -1.20
N SER A 3 -7.00 -27.23 -0.43
CA SER A 3 -8.36 -27.07 -0.92
C SER A 3 -8.79 -25.62 -0.70
N ILE A 4 -9.62 -25.06 -1.56
CA ILE A 4 -10.20 -23.71 -1.36
C ILE A 4 -11.10 -23.62 -0.10
N HIS A 5 -11.40 -24.76 0.51
CA HIS A 5 -12.12 -24.87 1.78
C HIS A 5 -11.21 -24.79 3.03
N ASP A 6 -9.89 -24.85 2.86
CA ASP A 6 -8.95 -24.53 3.93
C ASP A 6 -8.94 -23.00 4.15
N PRO A 7 -8.71 -22.49 5.38
CA PRO A 7 -8.57 -21.05 5.61
C PRO A 7 -7.36 -20.52 4.85
N LEU A 8 -7.62 -20.00 3.65
CA LEU A 8 -6.63 -19.48 2.71
C LEU A 8 -6.60 -17.96 2.80
N LEU A 9 -5.40 -17.42 2.94
CA LEU A 9 -5.12 -15.99 2.81
C LEU A 9 -4.13 -15.81 1.67
N ILE A 10 -4.41 -14.90 0.74
CA ILE A 10 -3.50 -14.58 -0.36
C ILE A 10 -2.88 -13.23 -0.06
N PHE A 11 -1.56 -13.18 0.05
CA PHE A 11 -0.82 -11.92 0.09
C PHE A 11 -0.27 -11.67 -1.30
N THR A 12 -0.51 -10.48 -1.85
CA THR A 12 -0.01 -10.12 -3.17
C THR A 12 0.68 -8.78 -3.13
N ASP A 13 1.87 -8.73 -3.73
CA ASP A 13 2.48 -7.47 -4.12
C ASP A 13 1.69 -6.85 -5.29
N LEU A 14 1.92 -5.57 -5.56
CA LEU A 14 1.21 -4.79 -6.57
C LEU A 14 2.03 -4.59 -7.83
N ASP A 15 3.04 -3.72 -7.79
CA ASP A 15 3.75 -3.26 -8.99
C ASP A 15 4.54 -4.41 -9.63
N GLY A 16 4.21 -4.75 -10.88
CA GLY A 16 4.83 -5.87 -11.58
C GLY A 16 4.42 -7.25 -11.06
N THR A 17 3.45 -7.33 -10.14
CA THR A 17 2.88 -8.58 -9.62
C THR A 17 1.39 -8.69 -9.95
N LEU A 18 0.53 -7.92 -9.26
CA LEU A 18 -0.90 -7.86 -9.57
C LEU A 18 -1.20 -6.83 -10.67
N LEU A 19 -0.46 -5.72 -10.65
CA LEU A 19 -0.55 -4.64 -11.62
C LEU A 19 0.53 -4.83 -12.69
N ASN A 20 0.17 -4.58 -13.95
CA ASN A 20 1.16 -4.55 -15.02
C ASN A 20 2.22 -3.47 -14.75
N SER A 21 3.50 -3.81 -14.84
CA SER A 21 4.62 -2.91 -14.53
C SER A 21 4.77 -1.71 -15.48
N HIS A 22 4.14 -1.75 -16.66
CA HIS A 22 4.24 -0.70 -17.67
C HIS A 22 2.94 0.09 -17.86
N THR A 23 1.79 -0.57 -17.71
CA THR A 23 0.48 0.05 -17.93
C THR A 23 -0.30 0.31 -16.64
N PHE A 24 0.15 -0.24 -15.51
CA PHE A 24 -0.58 -0.26 -14.23
C PHE A 24 -1.98 -0.89 -14.31
N GLU A 25 -2.27 -1.60 -15.41
CA GLU A 25 -3.52 -2.29 -15.64
C GLU A 25 -3.62 -3.53 -14.75
N TRP A 26 -4.83 -3.76 -14.21
CA TRP A 26 -5.18 -4.88 -13.35
C TRP A 26 -6.29 -5.76 -13.93
N GLN A 27 -6.88 -5.33 -15.04
CA GLN A 27 -8.01 -5.98 -15.72
C GLN A 27 -7.73 -7.45 -16.04
N PRO A 28 -6.50 -7.88 -16.41
CA PRO A 28 -6.20 -9.31 -16.58
C PRO A 28 -6.42 -10.15 -15.31
N ALA A 29 -6.24 -9.56 -14.12
CA ALA A 29 -6.48 -10.22 -12.83
C ALA A 29 -7.94 -10.16 -12.37
N ALA A 30 -8.76 -9.25 -12.90
CA ALA A 30 -10.15 -9.06 -12.52
C ALA A 30 -10.98 -10.36 -12.42
N PRO A 31 -11.02 -11.25 -13.44
CA PRO A 31 -11.82 -12.47 -13.36
C PRO A 31 -11.37 -13.43 -12.24
N TRP A 32 -10.08 -13.38 -11.86
CA TRP A 32 -9.54 -14.19 -10.76
C TRP A 32 -9.87 -13.59 -9.40
N LEU A 33 -9.76 -12.27 -9.26
CA LEU A 33 -10.16 -11.55 -8.05
C LEU A 33 -11.64 -11.79 -7.73
N THR A 34 -12.52 -11.76 -8.76
CA THR A 34 -13.94 -12.10 -8.58
C THR A 34 -14.13 -13.52 -8.06
N ARG A 35 -13.46 -14.53 -8.64
CA ARG A 35 -13.58 -15.93 -8.20
C ARG A 35 -13.11 -16.13 -6.75
N LEU A 36 -12.02 -15.47 -6.37
CA LEU A 36 -11.49 -15.53 -5.01
C LEU A 36 -12.46 -14.89 -4.02
N HIS A 37 -13.02 -13.73 -4.36
CA HIS A 37 -14.04 -13.05 -3.57
C HIS A 37 -15.29 -13.92 -3.38
N GLU A 38 -15.83 -14.48 -4.47
CA GLU A 38 -17.00 -15.39 -4.43
C GLU A 38 -16.74 -16.66 -3.61
N SER A 39 -15.48 -17.10 -3.54
CA SER A 39 -15.07 -18.26 -2.74
C SER A 39 -14.73 -17.92 -1.29
N GLY A 40 -14.85 -16.65 -0.88
CA GLY A 40 -14.50 -16.20 0.46
C GLY A 40 -13.00 -16.23 0.77
N VAL A 41 -12.14 -16.22 -0.25
CA VAL A 41 -10.67 -16.20 -0.08
C VAL A 41 -10.18 -14.74 -0.12
N PRO A 42 -9.77 -14.16 1.01
CA PRO A 42 -9.31 -12.78 1.05
C PRO A 42 -7.97 -12.61 0.33
N VAL A 43 -7.90 -11.56 -0.50
CA VAL A 43 -6.70 -11.09 -1.17
C VAL A 43 -6.21 -9.83 -0.46
N ILE A 44 -5.09 -9.94 0.23
CA ILE A 44 -4.46 -8.92 1.06
C ILE A 44 -3.39 -8.23 0.21
N LEU A 45 -3.60 -6.96 -0.09
CA LEU A 45 -2.63 -6.16 -0.85
C LEU A 45 -1.46 -5.78 0.05
N CYS A 46 -0.24 -5.92 -0.47
CA CYS A 46 1.00 -5.54 0.20
C CYS A 46 1.85 -4.68 -0.73
N SER A 47 2.34 -3.51 -0.30
CA SER A 47 3.17 -2.66 -1.15
C SER A 47 4.03 -1.65 -0.38
N SER A 48 5.01 -1.06 -1.07
CA SER A 48 5.76 0.12 -0.63
C SER A 48 4.98 1.43 -0.75
N LYS A 49 3.88 1.43 -1.51
CA LYS A 49 2.98 2.57 -1.70
C LYS A 49 2.42 3.09 -0.37
N THR A 50 2.05 4.37 -0.36
CA THR A 50 1.45 4.98 0.85
C THR A 50 0.11 4.34 1.17
N ALA A 51 -0.31 4.45 2.42
CA ALA A 51 -1.61 3.94 2.82
C ALA A 51 -2.78 4.58 2.04
N ALA A 52 -2.63 5.83 1.58
CA ALA A 52 -3.64 6.52 0.77
C ALA A 52 -3.76 5.90 -0.63
N GLU A 53 -2.64 5.69 -1.33
CA GLU A 53 -2.62 4.98 -2.64
C GLU A 53 -3.27 3.60 -2.52
N MET A 54 -2.87 2.87 -1.48
CA MET A 54 -3.32 1.50 -1.24
C MET A 54 -4.83 1.42 -1.03
N LEU A 55 -5.43 2.35 -0.28
CA LEU A 55 -6.88 2.39 -0.09
C LEU A 55 -7.64 2.72 -1.39
N GLN A 56 -7.09 3.61 -2.22
CA GLN A 56 -7.68 3.92 -3.53
C GLN A 56 -7.61 2.71 -4.48
N LEU A 57 -6.47 2.01 -4.50
CA LEU A 57 -6.29 0.80 -5.29
C LEU A 57 -7.20 -0.34 -4.79
N GLN A 58 -7.30 -0.53 -3.48
CA GLN A 58 -8.22 -1.51 -2.88
C GLN A 58 -9.67 -1.25 -3.30
N THR A 59 -10.08 0.01 -3.34
CA THR A 59 -11.39 0.42 -3.86
C THR A 59 -11.56 0.06 -5.33
N THR A 60 -10.54 0.36 -6.15
CA THR A 60 -10.57 0.11 -7.59
C THR A 60 -10.63 -1.39 -7.92
N LEU A 61 -9.96 -2.22 -7.11
CA LEU A 61 -9.93 -3.67 -7.22
C LEU A 61 -11.14 -4.39 -6.60
N ASN A 62 -12.08 -3.64 -6.01
CA ASN A 62 -13.24 -4.16 -5.28
C ASN A 62 -12.85 -5.10 -4.11
N LEU A 63 -11.81 -4.71 -3.37
CA LEU A 63 -11.26 -5.46 -2.22
C LEU A 63 -11.46 -4.70 -0.90
N GLN A 64 -12.37 -3.73 -0.86
CA GLN A 64 -12.60 -2.86 0.30
C GLN A 64 -13.00 -3.66 1.53
N GLY A 65 -12.56 -3.21 2.70
CA GLY A 65 -12.87 -3.83 3.98
C GLY A 65 -11.91 -4.94 4.39
N LEU A 66 -11.18 -5.53 3.44
CA LEU A 66 -10.09 -6.46 3.73
C LEU A 66 -8.89 -5.72 4.34
N PRO A 67 -8.03 -6.42 5.10
CA PRO A 67 -6.78 -5.82 5.55
C PRO A 67 -5.84 -5.56 4.37
N LEU A 68 -4.95 -4.57 4.53
CA LEU A 68 -3.86 -4.30 3.58
C LEU A 68 -2.59 -3.85 4.31
N ILE A 69 -1.45 -4.00 3.64
CA ILE A 69 -0.12 -3.67 4.15
C ILE A 69 0.49 -2.59 3.23
N ALA A 70 0.75 -1.42 3.77
CA ALA A 70 1.30 -0.27 3.06
C ALA A 70 2.67 0.14 3.62
N GLU A 71 3.38 0.99 2.89
CA GLU A 71 4.67 1.57 3.31
C GLU A 71 5.70 0.50 3.75
N ASN A 72 5.78 -0.60 2.99
CA ASN A 72 6.65 -1.76 3.29
C ASN A 72 6.38 -2.39 4.67
N GLY A 73 5.14 -2.32 5.15
CA GLY A 73 4.73 -2.87 6.44
C GLY A 73 4.83 -1.90 7.60
N ALA A 74 5.25 -0.65 7.38
CA ALA A 74 5.15 0.41 8.38
C ALA A 74 3.67 0.75 8.69
N VAL A 75 2.75 0.48 7.76
CA VAL A 75 1.32 0.69 7.96
C VAL A 75 0.56 -0.60 7.66
N ILE A 76 -0.29 -1.02 8.60
CA ILE A 76 -1.23 -2.13 8.43
C ILE A 76 -2.64 -1.61 8.64
N GLN A 77 -3.43 -1.60 7.57
CA GLN A 77 -4.86 -1.36 7.63
C GLN A 77 -5.54 -2.63 8.10
N LEU A 78 -6.36 -2.53 9.16
CA LEU A 78 -7.03 -3.68 9.73
C LEU A 78 -8.35 -3.96 9.01
N ASP A 79 -8.78 -5.22 9.05
CA ASP A 79 -10.07 -5.66 8.53
C ASP A 79 -11.21 -4.90 9.22
N VAL A 80 -12.24 -4.51 8.47
CA VAL A 80 -13.39 -3.77 9.01
C VAL A 80 -14.14 -4.52 10.10
N HIS A 81 -14.03 -5.85 10.15
CA HIS A 81 -14.65 -6.66 11.18
C HIS A 81 -13.85 -6.70 12.49
N TRP A 82 -12.68 -6.04 12.55
CA TRP A 82 -11.82 -6.01 13.73
C TRP A 82 -11.96 -4.70 14.53
N GLU A 83 -13.17 -4.13 14.60
CA GLU A 83 -13.43 -2.86 15.29
C GLU A 83 -13.01 -2.87 16.77
N ASP A 84 -13.07 -4.03 17.43
CA ASP A 84 -12.66 -4.22 18.82
C ASP A 84 -11.13 -4.30 19.02
N HIS A 85 -10.34 -4.33 17.94
CA HIS A 85 -8.89 -4.40 18.02
C HIS A 85 -8.32 -3.06 18.51
N PRO A 86 -7.36 -3.04 19.47
CA PRO A 86 -6.86 -1.81 20.09
C PRO A 86 -6.21 -0.82 19.10
N ASN A 87 -5.76 -1.32 17.95
CA ASN A 87 -5.16 -0.50 16.89
C ASN A 87 -6.12 -0.25 15.73
N TYR A 88 -7.42 -0.53 15.85
CA TYR A 88 -8.40 -0.22 14.81
C TYR A 88 -8.51 1.30 14.61
N PRO A 89 -8.58 1.81 13.36
CA PRO A 89 -8.65 1.08 12.08
C PRO A 89 -7.28 0.70 11.50
N ARG A 90 -6.17 1.17 12.08
CA ARG A 90 -4.84 1.07 11.48
C ARG A 90 -3.75 0.96 12.53
N LEU A 91 -2.88 -0.04 12.36
CA LEU A 91 -1.63 -0.17 13.08
C LEU A 91 -0.52 0.55 12.32
N ILE A 92 0.13 1.53 12.96
CA ILE A 92 1.36 2.15 12.48
C ILE A 92 2.52 1.49 13.24
N ALA A 93 3.35 0.75 12.53
CA ALA A 93 4.47 0.02 13.08
C ALA A 93 5.73 0.88 13.10
N GLY A 94 6.36 0.99 14.28
CA GLY A 94 7.67 1.62 14.41
C GLY A 94 7.61 3.14 14.53
N ILE A 95 8.43 3.82 13.73
CA ILE A 95 8.77 5.24 13.87
C ILE A 95 7.94 6.06 12.88
N SER A 96 7.50 7.25 13.28
CA SER A 96 6.68 8.11 12.42
C SER A 96 7.48 8.70 11.24
N HIS A 97 6.77 9.06 10.15
CA HIS A 97 7.34 9.79 9.01
C HIS A 97 8.12 11.05 9.45
N ASN A 98 7.56 11.81 10.40
CA ASN A 98 8.20 13.02 10.93
C ASN A 98 9.55 12.73 11.60
N GLU A 99 9.65 11.66 12.36
CA GLU A 99 10.91 11.27 13.01
C GLU A 99 11.95 10.80 11.99
N ILE A 100 11.53 10.03 10.97
CA ILE A 100 12.41 9.66 9.84
C ILE A 100 12.92 10.92 9.13
N ARG A 101 12.03 11.87 8.85
CA ARG A 101 12.38 13.15 8.22
C ARG A 101 13.38 13.96 9.03
N LEU A 102 13.26 13.99 10.36
CA LEU A 102 14.22 14.66 11.23
C LEU A 102 15.61 14.00 11.16
N VAL A 103 15.67 12.67 11.08
CA VAL A 103 16.94 11.95 10.90
C VAL A 103 17.55 12.25 9.54
N LEU A 104 16.76 12.19 8.46
CA LEU A 104 17.22 12.52 7.11
C LEU A 104 17.75 13.95 7.02
N HIS A 105 17.06 14.93 7.62
CA HIS A 105 17.53 16.31 7.66
C HIS A 105 18.90 16.44 8.33
N LYS A 106 19.09 15.81 9.50
CA LYS A 106 20.37 15.82 10.22
C LYS A 106 21.49 15.19 9.39
N LEU A 107 21.22 14.07 8.71
CA LEU A 107 22.20 13.40 7.85
C LEU A 107 22.57 14.28 6.65
N ARG A 108 21.59 14.94 6.03
CA ARG A 108 21.80 15.88 4.93
C ARG A 108 22.64 17.08 5.34
N GLU A 109 22.33 17.71 6.48
CA GLU A 109 23.07 18.88 6.97
C GLU A 109 24.50 18.54 7.43
N LYS A 110 24.67 17.43 8.15
CA LYS A 110 25.96 17.09 8.76
C LYS A 110 26.91 16.37 7.82
N GLU A 111 26.41 15.37 7.10
CA GLU A 111 27.23 14.48 6.27
C GLU A 111 27.18 14.87 4.79
N GLN A 112 26.37 15.88 4.42
CA GLN A 112 26.27 16.42 3.06
C GLN A 112 25.86 15.38 2.01
N PHE A 113 25.06 14.39 2.42
CA PHE A 113 24.46 13.43 1.49
C PHE A 113 23.54 14.13 0.49
N LYS A 114 23.60 13.69 -0.78
CA LYS A 114 22.80 14.24 -1.87
C LYS A 114 21.62 13.34 -2.15
N PHE A 115 20.44 13.76 -1.73
CA PHE A 115 19.17 13.13 -2.04
C PHE A 115 18.05 14.17 -2.01
N THR A 116 16.96 13.87 -2.72
CA THR A 116 15.72 14.63 -2.72
C THR A 116 14.60 13.67 -2.33
N THR A 117 13.84 14.02 -1.29
CA THR A 117 12.67 13.25 -0.82
C THR A 117 11.40 13.79 -1.46
N PHE A 118 10.31 13.04 -1.39
CA PHE A 118 8.99 13.53 -1.81
C PHE A 118 8.53 14.72 -0.95
N ASP A 119 8.99 14.85 0.31
CA ASP A 119 8.71 16.03 1.14
C ASP A 119 9.41 17.32 0.66
N ASP A 120 10.45 17.20 -0.18
CA ASP A 120 11.25 18.35 -0.63
C ASP A 120 10.66 19.00 -1.91
N VAL A 121 9.65 18.41 -2.52
CA VAL A 121 9.09 18.83 -3.82
C VAL A 121 7.57 19.02 -3.75
N ASP A 122 7.02 19.69 -4.75
CA ASP A 122 5.58 19.88 -4.87
C ASP A 122 4.90 18.75 -5.67
N ASP A 123 3.57 18.80 -5.67
CA ASP A 123 2.69 17.81 -6.29
C ASP A 123 2.91 17.69 -7.80
N GLN A 124 3.30 18.79 -8.46
CA GLN A 124 3.56 18.78 -9.88
C GLN A 124 4.80 17.94 -10.17
N VAL A 125 5.87 18.16 -9.41
CA VAL A 125 7.11 17.37 -9.55
C VAL A 125 6.88 15.89 -9.23
N ILE A 126 6.12 15.58 -8.17
CA ILE A 126 5.77 14.19 -7.85
C ILE A 126 4.99 13.56 -9.00
N SER A 127 4.02 14.27 -9.57
CA SER A 127 3.25 13.80 -10.72
C SER A 127 4.09 13.64 -11.97
N GLU A 128 5.08 14.48 -12.20
CA GLU A 128 6.02 14.33 -13.33
C GLU A 128 6.90 13.09 -13.16
N TRP A 129 7.31 12.77 -11.92
CA TRP A 129 8.15 11.60 -11.63
C TRP A 129 7.39 10.27 -11.64
N THR A 130 6.14 10.28 -11.17
CA THR A 130 5.39 9.06 -10.87
C THR A 130 4.16 8.86 -11.74
N GLY A 131 3.65 9.93 -12.36
CA GLY A 131 2.34 9.94 -13.02
C GLY A 131 1.14 10.03 -12.06
N LEU A 132 1.38 10.24 -10.76
CA LEU A 132 0.34 10.26 -9.71
C LEU A 132 0.17 11.65 -9.09
N ASN A 133 -1.04 11.97 -8.62
CA ASN A 133 -1.26 13.21 -7.86
C ASN A 133 -0.80 13.07 -6.39
N ARG A 134 -0.80 14.18 -5.63
CA ARG A 134 -0.33 14.18 -4.23
C ARG A 134 -1.24 13.42 -3.26
N ALA A 135 -2.55 13.46 -3.46
CA ALA A 135 -3.47 12.71 -2.60
C ALA A 135 -3.26 11.19 -2.74
N GLN A 136 -2.77 10.77 -3.92
CA GLN A 136 -2.24 9.43 -4.12
C GLN A 136 -0.88 9.34 -3.41
N SER A 137 0.11 10.17 -3.75
CA SER A 137 1.49 9.98 -3.31
C SER A 137 1.84 10.38 -1.85
N ALA A 138 0.86 10.77 -1.03
CA ALA A 138 1.05 11.30 0.34
C ALA A 138 0.67 10.29 1.44
#